data_AF-A0A655PQR5-F1
#
_entry.id   AF-A0A655PQR5-F1
#
_cell.length_a   1.000
_cell.length_b   1.000
_cell.length_c   1.000
_cell.angle_alpha   90.00
_cell.angle_beta   90.00
_cell.angle_gamma   90.00
#
_symmetry.space_group_name_H-M   'P 1'
#
loop_
_entity.id
_entity.type
_entity.pdbx_description
1 polymer ?
#
loop_
_entity_poly.entity_id
_entity_poly.type
_entity_poly.pdbx_seq_one_letter_code
_entity_poly.pdbx_strand_id
1 'polypeptide(L)'
;MVLEPRAVSIQLDKRKYGLMVAPIHDPQLMESAEFIIAVKARMPLDELRRLFTQQTKVASVEKIRELISLQLPGIPLTPLPVAPRQLPYHAGYTYYQLDKTSAAWAMLTHSSGFAFHVAAAFDDLELQFWAIRS
;
A
#
# COMPACT_ATOMS: atom_id res chain seq x y z
N MET A 1 9.41 14.92 26.68
CA MET A 1 9.84 14.47 25.35
C MET A 1 8.62 13.94 24.64
N VAL A 2 8.09 14.69 23.67
CA VAL A 2 6.91 14.31 22.91
C VAL A 2 7.36 13.29 21.86
N LEU A 3 6.87 12.05 21.92
CA LEU A 3 7.08 11.10 20.83
C LEU A 3 6.36 11.65 19.60
N GLU A 4 7.11 12.12 18.60
CA GLU A 4 6.54 12.32 17.28
C GLU A 4 5.89 11.01 16.82
N PRO A 5 4.68 11.06 16.22
CA PRO A 5 4.05 9.85 15.73
C PRO A 5 4.93 9.26 14.62
N ARG A 6 5.62 8.16 14.95
CA ARG A 6 6.46 7.40 14.02
C ARG A 6 5.67 6.92 12.80
N ALA A 7 4.34 6.83 12.88
CA ALA A 7 3.49 6.46 11.76
C ALA A 7 2.57 7.61 11.34
N VAL A 8 2.55 7.88 10.03
CA VAL A 8 1.69 8.88 9.37
C VAL A 8 0.69 8.13 8.51
N SER A 9 -0.60 8.39 8.72
CA SER A 9 -1.66 7.87 7.85
C SER A 9 -1.68 8.65 6.53
N ILE A 10 -1.74 7.93 5.42
CA ILE A 10 -1.84 8.48 4.08
C ILE A 10 -3.24 8.20 3.56
N GLN A 11 -3.95 9.26 3.17
CA GLN A 11 -5.32 9.15 2.68
C GLN A 11 -5.37 8.38 1.36
N LEU A 12 -6.34 7.48 1.24
CA LEU A 12 -6.62 6.72 0.04
C LEU A 12 -7.90 7.24 -0.63
N ASP A 13 -7.73 7.91 -1.76
CA ASP A 13 -8.84 8.36 -2.59
C ASP A 13 -9.32 7.21 -3.48
N LYS A 14 -10.49 6.66 -3.16
CA LYS A 14 -11.15 5.66 -4.00
C LYS A 14 -11.57 6.28 -5.33
N ARG A 15 -11.14 5.68 -6.43
CA ARG A 15 -11.52 6.00 -7.81
C ARG A 15 -12.33 4.85 -8.40
N LYS A 16 -12.64 4.92 -9.70
CA LYS A 16 -13.40 3.87 -10.40
C LYS A 16 -12.53 2.64 -10.67
N TYR A 17 -13.18 1.49 -10.86
CA TYR A 17 -12.55 0.24 -11.32
C TYR A 17 -11.42 -0.27 -10.42
N GLY A 18 -11.65 -0.30 -9.10
CA GLY A 18 -10.68 -0.86 -8.14
C GLY A 18 -9.41 -0.02 -7.95
N LEU A 19 -9.35 1.19 -8.50
CA LEU A 19 -8.21 2.09 -8.38
C LEU A 19 -8.35 2.96 -7.12
N MET A 20 -7.28 3.05 -6.34
CA MET A 20 -7.13 3.92 -5.17
C MET A 20 -5.83 4.70 -5.29
N VAL A 21 -5.88 6.00 -4.98
CA VAL A 21 -4.74 6.90 -5.10
C VAL A 21 -4.36 7.43 -3.73
N ALA A 22 -3.07 7.45 -3.42
CA ALA A 22 -2.50 7.95 -2.18
C ALA A 22 -1.46 9.02 -2.51
N PRO A 23 -1.85 10.31 -2.57
CA PRO A 23 -0.92 11.40 -2.80
C PRO A 23 0.14 11.49 -1.70
N ILE A 24 1.39 11.80 -2.08
CA ILE A 24 2.48 12.02 -1.13
C ILE A 24 2.98 13.46 -1.29
N HIS A 25 2.80 14.26 -0.25
CA HIS A 25 3.20 15.67 -0.25
C HIS A 25 4.56 15.93 0.40
N ASP A 26 5.05 14.99 1.21
CA ASP A 26 6.33 15.09 1.90
C ASP A 26 7.36 14.15 1.23
N PRO A 27 8.31 14.71 0.44
CA PRO A 27 9.35 13.90 -0.21
C PRO A 27 10.22 13.14 0.79
N GLN A 28 10.38 13.61 2.03
CA GLN A 28 11.20 12.94 3.04
C GLN A 28 10.64 11.55 3.41
N LEU A 29 9.33 11.32 3.25
CA LEU A 29 8.73 10.00 3.44
C LEU A 29 9.22 8.99 2.40
N MET A 30 9.44 9.44 1.16
CA MET A 30 9.93 8.58 0.07
C MET A 30 11.36 8.10 0.35
N GLU A 31 12.17 8.91 1.01
CA GLU A 31 13.55 8.60 1.37
C GLU A 31 13.64 7.76 2.64
N SER A 32 12.91 8.15 3.70
CA SER A 32 13.18 7.66 5.06
C SER A 32 12.11 6.76 5.67
N ALA A 33 10.91 6.66 5.10
CA ALA A 33 9.82 5.90 5.72
C ALA A 33 9.70 4.46 5.20
N GLU A 34 9.12 3.54 5.95
CA GLU A 34 8.57 2.30 5.41
C GLU A 34 7.09 2.50 5.05
N PHE A 35 6.64 1.95 3.93
CA PHE A 35 5.25 2.10 3.52
C PHE A 35 4.50 0.78 3.74
N ILE A 36 3.42 0.86 4.52
CA ILE A 36 2.62 -0.27 4.94
C ILE A 36 1.17 -0.06 4.49
N ILE A 37 0.60 -1.08 3.84
CA ILE A 37 -0.84 -1.17 3.59
C ILE A 37 -1.45 -2.20 4.55
N ALA A 38 -2.46 -1.79 5.30
CA ALA A 38 -3.30 -2.66 6.11
C ALA A 38 -4.60 -2.95 5.35
N VAL A 39 -4.97 -4.22 5.27
CA VAL A 39 -6.08 -4.72 4.46
C VAL A 39 -7.00 -5.57 5.31
N LYS A 40 -8.30 -5.28 5.25
CA LYS A 40 -9.35 -6.11 5.83
C LYS A 40 -10.44 -6.33 4.79
N ALA A 41 -10.98 -7.53 4.77
CA ALA A 41 -12.09 -7.94 3.92
C ALA A 41 -12.86 -9.06 4.61
N ARG A 42 -14.10 -9.31 4.17
CA ARG A 42 -14.96 -10.35 4.73
C ARG A 42 -14.58 -11.75 4.21
N MET A 43 -13.43 -12.25 4.65
CA MET A 43 -12.93 -13.59 4.28
C MET A 43 -11.85 -14.09 5.25
N PRO A 44 -11.42 -15.37 5.18
CA PRO A 44 -10.33 -15.89 6.01
C PRO A 44 -9.01 -15.14 5.79
N LEU A 45 -8.29 -14.83 6.88
CA LEU A 45 -7.07 -14.00 6.83
C LEU A 45 -5.94 -14.63 5.99
N ASP A 46 -5.77 -15.95 6.04
CA ASP A 46 -4.74 -16.64 5.25
C ASP A 46 -5.03 -16.56 3.75
N GLU A 47 -6.31 -16.64 3.38
CA GLU A 47 -6.73 -16.49 2.00
C GLU A 47 -6.58 -15.04 1.53
N LEU A 48 -7.02 -14.07 2.35
CA LEU A 48 -6.82 -12.65 2.09
C LEU A 48 -5.34 -12.33 1.88
N ARG A 49 -4.46 -12.86 2.75
CA ARG A 49 -3.01 -12.71 2.67
C ARG A 49 -2.46 -13.09 1.31
N ARG A 50 -2.89 -14.24 0.77
CA ARG A 50 -2.44 -14.73 -0.53
C ARG A 50 -3.08 -13.96 -1.68
N LEU A 51 -4.39 -13.79 -1.66
CA LEU A 51 -5.14 -13.19 -2.77
C LEU A 51 -4.83 -11.71 -2.94
N PHE A 52 -4.67 -10.96 -1.84
CA PHE A 52 -4.42 -9.53 -1.94
C PHE A 52 -3.08 -9.25 -2.64
N THR A 53 -2.00 -9.96 -2.27
CA THR A 53 -0.70 -9.84 -2.95
C THR A 53 -0.78 -10.21 -4.43
N GLN A 54 -1.60 -11.20 -4.79
CA GLN A 54 -1.74 -11.66 -6.19
C GLN A 54 -2.62 -10.74 -7.04
N GLN A 55 -3.64 -10.12 -6.43
CA GLN A 55 -4.67 -9.36 -7.14
C GLN A 55 -4.51 -7.85 -7.01
N THR A 56 -3.47 -7.38 -6.31
CA THR A 56 -3.18 -5.96 -6.14
C THR A 56 -1.92 -5.58 -6.89
N LYS A 57 -2.00 -4.50 -7.66
CA LYS A 57 -0.86 -3.87 -8.30
C LYS A 57 -0.61 -2.50 -7.66
N VAL A 58 0.64 -2.23 -7.33
CA VAL A 58 1.07 -0.95 -6.76
C VAL A 58 2.04 -0.27 -7.70
N ALA A 59 1.88 1.03 -7.91
CA ALA A 59 2.69 1.84 -8.81
C ALA A 59 2.62 3.32 -8.45
N SER A 60 3.29 4.19 -9.21
CA SER A 60 2.96 5.61 -9.21
C SER A 60 1.60 5.88 -9.86
N VAL A 61 0.96 6.99 -9.46
CA VAL A 61 -0.35 7.43 -9.99
C VAL A 61 -0.33 7.55 -11.51
N GLU A 62 0.79 8.01 -12.06
CA GLU A 62 1.00 8.28 -13.48
C GLU A 62 1.18 6.98 -14.29
N LYS A 63 1.75 5.94 -13.69
CA LYS A 63 2.15 4.70 -14.38
C LYS A 63 1.21 3.52 -14.17
N ILE A 64 0.35 3.55 -13.15
CA ILE A 64 -0.51 2.40 -12.81
C ILE A 64 -1.36 1.89 -14.00
N ARG A 65 -1.88 2.79 -14.83
CA ARG A 65 -2.68 2.43 -16.01
C ARG A 65 -1.85 1.71 -17.07
N GLU A 66 -0.65 2.22 -17.33
CA GLU A 66 0.30 1.60 -18.27
C GLU A 66 0.66 0.18 -17.81
N LEU A 67 0.97 0.02 -16.52
CA LEU A 67 1.29 -1.28 -15.93
C LEU A 67 0.13 -2.28 -15.99
N ILE A 68 -1.11 -1.81 -15.87
CA ILE A 68 -2.30 -2.66 -16.04
C ILE A 68 -2.41 -3.10 -17.49
N SER A 69 -2.41 -2.15 -18.44
CA SER A 69 -2.59 -2.42 -19.87
C SER A 69 -1.49 -3.31 -20.45
N LEU A 70 -0.24 -3.09 -20.05
CA LEU A 70 0.93 -3.84 -20.52
C LEU A 70 1.25 -5.06 -19.66
N GLN A 71 0.43 -5.36 -18.64
CA GLN A 71 0.64 -6.47 -17.70
C GLN A 71 2.01 -6.45 -17.02
N LEU A 72 2.61 -5.27 -16.86
CA LEU A 72 3.93 -5.10 -16.25
C LEU A 72 3.86 -5.29 -14.72
N PRO A 73 4.93 -5.77 -14.08
CA PRO A 73 4.99 -5.87 -12.63
C PRO A 73 4.96 -4.47 -11.99
N GLY A 74 4.31 -4.39 -10.83
CA GLY A 74 4.34 -3.21 -9.98
C GLY A 74 5.34 -3.37 -8.83
N ILE A 75 5.22 -2.48 -7.85
CA ILE A 75 5.97 -2.57 -6.60
C ILE A 75 5.47 -3.79 -5.81
N PRO A 76 6.35 -4.73 -5.45
CA PRO A 76 5.98 -5.91 -4.68
C PRO A 76 5.40 -5.56 -3.31
N LEU A 77 4.42 -6.36 -2.88
CA LEU A 77 3.84 -6.33 -1.54
C LEU A 77 4.33 -7.54 -0.75
N THR A 78 5.05 -7.30 0.33
CA THR A 78 5.58 -8.33 1.23
C THR A 78 4.67 -8.47 2.45
N PRO A 79 3.97 -9.61 2.64
CA PRO A 79 3.12 -9.81 3.81
C PRO A 79 3.94 -9.82 5.10
N LEU A 80 3.47 -9.08 6.11
CA LEU A 80 4.07 -9.05 7.45
C LEU A 80 3.37 -10.07 8.36
N PRO A 81 4.10 -10.86 9.16
CA PRO A 81 3.50 -11.86 10.04
C PRO A 81 2.68 -11.22 11.17
N VAL A 82 3.06 -10.02 11.59
CA VAL A 82 2.41 -9.25 12.67
C VAL A 82 2.27 -7.79 12.28
N ALA A 83 1.34 -7.09 12.92
CA ALA A 83 1.20 -5.64 12.76
C ALA A 83 2.48 -4.91 13.23
N PRO A 84 2.97 -3.90 12.49
CA PRO A 84 4.03 -3.03 12.97
C PRO A 84 3.63 -2.36 14.28
N ARG A 85 4.57 -2.27 15.24
CA ARG A 85 4.30 -1.76 16.60
C ARG A 85 3.91 -0.28 16.64
N GLN A 86 4.20 0.45 15.57
CA GLN A 86 3.90 1.86 15.39
C GLN A 86 2.47 2.11 14.90
N LEU A 87 1.79 1.09 14.37
CA LEU A 87 0.42 1.21 13.87
C LEU A 87 -0.59 0.85 14.96
N PRO A 88 -1.77 1.50 14.98
CA PRO A 88 -2.86 1.07 15.83
C PRO A 88 -3.24 -0.39 15.51
N TYR A 89 -3.41 -1.20 16.54
CA TYR A 89 -3.86 -2.58 16.36
C TYR A 89 -5.33 -2.57 15.92
N HIS A 90 -5.59 -3.18 14.76
CA HIS A 90 -6.94 -3.42 14.27
C HIS A 90 -7.12 -4.92 14.05
N ALA A 91 -8.02 -5.55 14.83
CA ALA A 91 -8.35 -6.95 14.64
C ALA A 91 -8.92 -7.19 13.23
N GLY A 92 -8.53 -8.31 12.61
CA GLY A 92 -9.00 -8.70 11.28
C GLY A 92 -8.27 -8.02 10.11
N TYR A 93 -7.17 -7.29 10.36
CA TYR A 93 -6.32 -6.74 9.33
C TYR A 93 -5.12 -7.66 9.02
N THR A 94 -4.78 -7.74 7.74
CA THR A 94 -3.49 -8.24 7.23
C THR A 94 -2.62 -7.05 6.83
N TYR A 95 -1.31 -7.17 7.01
CA TYR A 95 -0.37 -6.06 6.79
C TYR A 95 0.66 -6.44 5.74
N TYR A 96 0.99 -5.49 4.87
CA TYR A 96 1.96 -5.70 3.79
C TYR A 96 2.86 -4.47 3.70
N GLN A 97 4.16 -4.72 3.59
CA GLN A 97 5.15 -3.71 3.32
C GLN A 97 5.36 -3.61 1.81
N LEU A 98 5.45 -2.38 1.30
CA LEU A 98 5.86 -2.16 -0.08
C LEU A 98 7.39 -2.29 -0.16
N ASP A 99 7.88 -3.05 -1.15
CA ASP A 99 9.31 -3.29 -1.32
C ASP A 99 10.01 -2.09 -1.98
N LYS A 100 10.65 -1.27 -1.14
CA LYS A 100 11.48 -0.12 -1.53
C LYS A 100 12.75 -0.49 -2.31
N THR A 101 13.22 -1.73 -2.21
CA THR A 101 14.44 -2.18 -2.87
C THR A 101 14.19 -2.68 -4.29
N SER A 102 12.91 -2.86 -4.67
CA SER A 102 12.52 -3.32 -5.99
C SER A 102 12.87 -2.30 -7.08
N ALA A 103 13.22 -2.78 -8.27
CA ALA A 103 13.47 -1.91 -9.43
C ALA A 103 12.23 -1.06 -9.81
N ALA A 104 11.03 -1.57 -9.53
CA ALA A 104 9.79 -0.84 -9.72
C ALA A 104 9.70 0.42 -8.84
N TRP A 105 10.38 0.46 -7.69
CA TRP A 105 10.36 1.61 -6.79
C TRP A 105 10.82 2.91 -7.47
N ALA A 106 11.75 2.83 -8.42
CA ALA A 106 12.25 3.98 -9.17
C ALA A 106 11.16 4.74 -9.94
N MET A 107 10.01 4.11 -10.21
CA MET A 107 8.87 4.77 -10.84
C MET A 107 8.18 5.80 -9.96
N LEU A 108 8.41 5.74 -8.64
CA LEU A 108 7.88 6.68 -7.68
C LEU A 108 8.73 7.95 -7.55
N THR A 109 9.95 7.92 -8.07
CA THR A 109 10.84 9.09 -8.09
C THR A 109 10.18 10.19 -8.93
N HIS A 110 9.92 11.34 -8.31
CA HIS A 110 9.16 12.46 -8.88
C HIS A 110 7.67 12.20 -9.19
N SER A 111 7.09 11.12 -8.67
CA SER A 111 5.65 10.87 -8.78
C SER A 111 4.82 11.71 -7.80
N SER A 112 3.54 11.89 -8.10
CA SER A 112 2.58 12.54 -7.19
C SER A 112 2.16 11.66 -6.00
N GLY A 113 2.55 10.38 -5.99
CA GLY A 113 2.26 9.44 -4.91
C GLY A 113 2.02 8.02 -5.41
N PHE A 114 1.33 7.24 -4.60
CA PHE A 114 1.04 5.83 -4.86
C PHE A 114 -0.32 5.65 -5.52
N ALA A 115 -0.45 4.60 -6.32
CA ALA A 115 -1.71 4.07 -6.77
C ALA A 115 -1.76 2.56 -6.54
N PHE A 116 -2.90 2.11 -6.02
CA PHE A 116 -3.25 0.73 -5.78
C PHE A 116 -4.38 0.35 -6.72
N HIS A 117 -4.18 -0.66 -7.55
CA HIS A 117 -5.24 -1.27 -8.33
C HIS A 117 -5.52 -2.66 -7.79
N VAL A 118 -6.72 -2.86 -7.26
CA VAL A 118 -7.19 -4.14 -6.74
C VAL A 118 -8.14 -4.74 -7.77
N ALA A 119 -7.69 -5.81 -8.44
CA ALA A 119 -8.44 -6.46 -9.52
C ALA A 119 -9.64 -7.28 -9.00
N ALA A 120 -9.55 -7.81 -7.77
CA ALA A 120 -10.62 -8.55 -7.13
C ALA A 120 -11.68 -7.63 -6.53
N ALA A 121 -12.93 -8.07 -6.58
CA ALA A 121 -13.97 -7.55 -5.70
C ALA A 121 -13.87 -8.28 -4.35
N PHE A 122 -13.22 -7.65 -3.37
CA PHE A 122 -13.24 -8.11 -1.99
C PHE A 122 -14.46 -7.52 -1.27
N ASP A 123 -15.29 -8.38 -0.68
CA ASP A 123 -16.43 -7.94 0.12
C ASP A 123 -15.94 -7.20 1.38
N ASP A 124 -16.58 -6.07 1.69
CA ASP A 124 -16.25 -5.18 2.81
C ASP A 124 -14.76 -4.78 2.86
N LEU A 125 -14.16 -4.47 1.69
CA LEU A 125 -12.76 -4.06 1.58
C LEU A 125 -12.49 -2.72 2.29
N GLU A 126 -11.70 -2.83 3.36
CA GLU A 126 -11.11 -1.71 4.09
C GLU A 126 -9.61 -1.68 3.84
N LEU A 127 -9.09 -0.54 3.39
CA LEU A 127 -7.67 -0.29 3.19
C LEU A 127 -7.23 0.90 4.03
N GLN A 128 -6.08 0.77 4.67
CA GLN A 128 -5.38 1.87 5.33
C GLN A 128 -3.94 1.90 4.86
N PHE A 129 -3.46 3.08 4.47
CA PHE A 129 -2.09 3.25 4.03
C PHE A 129 -1.31 4.12 5.01
N TRP A 130 -0.09 3.70 5.31
CA TRP A 130 0.73 4.27 6.36
C TRP A 130 2.18 4.42 5.91
N ALA A 131 2.82 5.50 6.34
CA ALA A 131 4.27 5.67 6.29
C ALA A 131 4.84 5.66 7.70
N ILE A 132 5.78 4.76 7.98
CA ILE A 132 6.47 4.65 9.27
C ILE A 132 7.86 5.27 9.11
N ARG A 133 8.13 6.42 9.73
CA ARG A 133 9.45 7.06 9.71
C ARG A 133 10.45 6.21 10.50
N SER A 134 11.62 5.98 9.89
CA SER A 134 12.78 5.29 10.50
C SER A 134 13.45 6.16 11.56
#